data_AF-A0A4Q0I922-F1
#
_entry.id   AF-A0A4Q0I922-F1
#
_cell.length_a   1.000
_cell.length_b   1.000
_cell.length_c   1.000
_cell.angle_alpha   90.00
_cell.angle_beta   90.00
_cell.angle_gamma   90.00
#
_symmetry.space_group_name_H-M   'P 1'
#
loop_
_entity.id
_entity.type
_entity.pdbx_description
1 polymer ?
#
loop_
_entity_poly.entity_id
_entity_poly.type
_entity_poly.pdbx_seq_one_letter_code
_entity_poly.pdbx_strand_id
1 'polypeptide(L)'
;VKAFTNEEVENEKFEKDNGTFLDIKKLTYRYMAAFNTTVKLFDGLMYLVVLVAGGIFMVRGKIAAGDLVAYMLYVSTLIATIRRIIEFAEQFQRGMTGIERFLQIVDADIEIFDEPDAVELKDPKGEISF
;
A
#
# COMPACT_ATOMS: atom_id res chain seq x y z
N VAL A 1 -27.00 -0.60 -18.73
CA VAL A 1 -27.83 0.60 -18.45
C VAL A 1 -29.30 0.28 -18.70
N LYS A 2 -30.20 0.47 -17.72
CA LYS A 2 -31.62 0.07 -17.81
C LYS A 2 -32.49 0.97 -18.67
N ALA A 3 -32.17 2.26 -18.76
CA ALA A 3 -32.96 3.24 -19.53
C ALA A 3 -32.92 3.04 -21.05
N PHE A 4 -31.97 2.24 -21.57
CA PHE A 4 -31.77 2.00 -23.00
C PHE A 4 -31.71 0.51 -23.38
N THR A 5 -32.09 -0.40 -22.48
CA THR A 5 -32.04 -1.87 -22.71
C THR A 5 -30.65 -2.38 -23.16
N ASN A 6 -29.58 -1.65 -22.81
CA ASN A 6 -28.19 -1.99 -23.12
C ASN A 6 -27.52 -2.68 -21.93
N GLU A 7 -28.13 -3.73 -21.40
CA GLU A 7 -27.58 -4.49 -20.28
C GLU A 7 -26.53 -5.49 -20.76
N GLU A 8 -26.79 -6.21 -21.86
CA GLU A 8 -25.83 -7.15 -22.45
C GLU A 8 -24.52 -6.46 -22.87
N VAL A 9 -24.61 -5.32 -23.57
CA VAL A 9 -23.43 -4.55 -24.02
C VAL A 9 -22.57 -4.07 -22.85
N GLU A 10 -23.18 -3.66 -21.75
CA GLU A 10 -22.44 -3.22 -20.56
C GLU A 10 -21.86 -4.41 -19.76
N ASN A 11 -22.55 -5.54 -19.74
CA ASN A 11 -22.01 -6.77 -19.15
C ASN A 11 -20.79 -7.28 -19.93
N GLU A 12 -20.82 -7.28 -21.27
CA GLU A 12 -19.68 -7.68 -22.09
C GLU A 12 -18.46 -6.77 -21.87
N LYS A 13 -18.68 -5.45 -21.81
CA LYS A 13 -17.60 -4.50 -21.47
C LYS A 13 -17.04 -4.77 -20.08
N PHE A 14 -17.91 -4.95 -19.09
CA PHE A 14 -17.49 -5.23 -17.72
C PHE A 14 -16.71 -6.54 -17.63
N GLU A 15 -17.14 -7.59 -18.32
CA GLU A 15 -16.47 -8.89 -18.33
C GLU A 15 -15.06 -8.79 -18.93
N LYS A 16 -14.90 -8.02 -20.01
CA LYS A 16 -13.59 -7.73 -20.61
C LYS A 16 -12.66 -6.98 -19.66
N ASP A 17 -13.15 -5.92 -19.04
CA ASP A 17 -12.35 -5.10 -18.12
C ASP A 17 -11.99 -5.88 -16.85
N ASN A 18 -12.93 -6.68 -16.34
CA ASN A 18 -12.72 -7.55 -15.19
C ASN A 18 -11.72 -8.68 -15.49
N GLY A 19 -11.74 -9.24 -16.70
CA GLY A 19 -10.72 -10.19 -17.15
C GLY A 19 -9.32 -9.58 -17.14
N THR A 20 -9.20 -8.36 -17.67
CA THR A 20 -7.93 -7.59 -17.66
C THR A 20 -7.47 -7.31 -16.22
N PHE A 21 -8.39 -6.88 -15.35
CA PHE A 21 -8.12 -6.64 -13.94
C PHE A 21 -7.63 -7.91 -13.21
N LEU A 22 -8.28 -9.04 -13.47
CA LEU A 22 -7.92 -10.33 -12.89
C LEU A 22 -6.49 -10.72 -13.29
N ASP A 23 -6.11 -10.56 -14.55
CA ASP A 23 -4.77 -10.92 -15.03
C ASP A 23 -3.69 -10.02 -14.44
N ILE A 24 -3.95 -8.71 -14.34
CA ILE A 24 -3.05 -7.76 -13.66
C ILE A 24 -2.87 -8.17 -12.18
N LYS A 25 -3.97 -8.53 -11.49
CA LYS A 25 -3.90 -8.96 -10.08
C LYS A 25 -3.15 -10.27 -9.90
N LYS A 26 -3.37 -11.28 -10.76
CA LYS A 26 -2.61 -12.53 -10.74
C LYS A 26 -1.11 -12.27 -10.89
N LEU A 27 -0.73 -11.43 -11.85
CA LEU A 27 0.67 -11.09 -12.08
C LEU A 27 1.27 -10.36 -10.87
N THR A 28 0.54 -9.40 -10.31
CA THR A 28 0.94 -8.67 -9.09
C THR A 28 1.18 -9.62 -7.92
N TYR A 29 0.26 -10.55 -7.66
CA TYR A 29 0.41 -11.53 -6.58
C TYR A 29 1.58 -12.47 -6.81
N ARG A 30 1.87 -12.87 -8.06
CA ARG A 30 3.07 -13.66 -8.39
C ARG A 30 4.35 -12.91 -8.03
N TYR A 31 4.45 -11.63 -8.37
CA TYR A 31 5.62 -10.83 -8.00
C TYR A 31 5.72 -10.62 -6.49
N MET A 32 4.61 -10.35 -5.80
CA MET A 32 4.61 -10.24 -4.33
C MET A 32 5.05 -11.55 -3.67
N ALA A 33 4.58 -12.69 -4.17
CA ALA A 33 4.98 -14.00 -3.67
C ALA A 33 6.47 -14.27 -3.90
N ALA A 34 6.99 -13.98 -5.10
CA ALA A 34 8.41 -14.12 -5.41
C ALA A 34 9.29 -13.23 -4.53
N PHE A 35 8.90 -11.97 -4.34
CA PHE A 35 9.60 -11.02 -3.46
C PHE A 35 9.63 -11.51 -2.01
N ASN A 36 8.47 -11.85 -1.45
CA ASN A 36 8.37 -12.35 -0.07
C ASN A 36 9.17 -13.64 0.14
N THR A 37 9.13 -14.55 -0.84
CA THR A 37 9.90 -15.81 -0.78
C THR A 37 11.39 -15.52 -0.80
N THR A 38 11.84 -14.62 -1.68
CA THR A 38 13.24 -14.21 -1.77
C THR A 38 13.72 -13.60 -0.46
N VAL A 39 12.96 -12.66 0.10
CA VAL A 39 13.27 -12.02 1.39
C VAL A 39 13.39 -13.07 2.52
N LYS A 40 12.44 -14.01 2.61
CA LYS A 40 12.49 -15.10 3.60
C LYS A 40 13.69 -16.02 3.42
N LEU A 41 14.09 -16.31 2.19
CA LEU A 41 15.30 -17.08 1.91
C LEU A 41 16.54 -16.33 2.41
N PHE A 42 16.64 -15.02 2.18
CA PHE A 42 17.74 -14.21 2.71
C PHE A 42 17.79 -14.19 4.23
N ASP A 43 16.64 -14.06 4.90
CA ASP A 43 16.59 -14.15 6.37
C ASP A 43 17.15 -15.50 6.85
N GLY A 44 16.67 -16.60 6.26
CA GLY A 44 17.10 -17.95 6.61
C GLY A 44 18.58 -18.18 6.36
N LEU A 45 19.12 -17.72 5.23
CA LEU A 45 20.54 -17.78 4.91
C LEU A 45 21.37 -17.00 5.93
N MET A 46 20.94 -15.80 6.30
CA MET A 46 21.65 -14.98 7.28
C MET A 46 21.63 -15.63 8.67
N TYR A 47 20.52 -16.23 9.11
CA TYR A 47 20.48 -17.01 10.34
C TYR A 47 21.42 -18.23 10.29
N LEU A 48 21.44 -18.95 9.18
CA LEU A 48 22.32 -20.09 8.98
C LEU A 48 23.79 -19.66 9.07
N VAL A 49 24.17 -18.56 8.43
CA VAL A 49 25.54 -18.03 8.48
C VAL A 49 25.93 -17.68 9.92
N VAL A 50 25.07 -16.98 10.66
CA VAL A 50 25.32 -16.62 12.06
C VAL A 50 25.47 -17.88 12.93
N LEU A 51 24.59 -18.85 12.75
CA LEU A 51 24.63 -20.11 13.50
C LEU A 51 25.90 -20.91 13.22
N VAL A 52 26.28 -21.07 11.95
CA VAL A 52 27.48 -21.84 11.56
C VAL A 52 28.75 -21.14 12.01
N ALA A 53 28.89 -19.84 11.73
CA ALA A 53 30.08 -19.07 12.12
C ALA A 53 30.22 -19.01 13.65
N GLY A 54 29.11 -18.75 14.35
CA GLY A 54 29.06 -18.74 15.81
C GLY A 54 29.38 -20.10 16.41
N GLY A 55 28.82 -21.18 15.86
CA GLY A 55 29.14 -22.55 16.28
C GLY A 55 30.62 -22.89 16.13
N ILE A 56 31.26 -22.48 15.02
CA ILE A 56 32.71 -22.66 14.81
C ILE A 56 33.52 -21.88 15.87
N PHE A 57 33.12 -20.65 16.21
CA PHE A 57 33.80 -19.85 17.23
C PHE A 57 33.60 -20.42 18.64
N MET A 58 32.44 -20.99 18.94
CA MET A 58 32.16 -21.65 20.20
C MET A 58 33.04 -22.91 20.38
N VAL A 59 33.14 -23.75 19.35
CA VAL A 59 34.00 -24.95 19.37
C VAL A 59 35.49 -24.59 19.52
N ARG A 60 35.91 -23.44 18.98
CA ARG A 60 37.27 -22.91 19.13
C ARG A 60 37.52 -22.19 20.46
N GLY A 61 36.53 -22.15 21.36
CA GLY A 61 36.63 -21.51 22.68
C GLY A 61 36.73 -19.98 22.63
N LYS A 62 36.35 -19.34 21.52
CA LYS A 62 36.39 -17.87 21.37
C LYS A 62 35.18 -17.17 21.97
N ILE A 63 34.05 -17.86 22.04
CA ILE A 63 32.79 -17.37 22.59
C ILE A 63 32.13 -18.46 23.42
N ALA A 64 31.35 -18.07 24.44
CA ALA A 64 30.52 -18.99 25.20
C ALA A 64 29.19 -19.26 24.47
N ALA A 65 28.48 -20.30 24.89
CA ALA A 65 27.15 -20.60 24.38
C ALA A 65 26.16 -19.44 24.63
N GLY A 66 26.28 -18.74 25.76
CA GLY A 66 25.47 -17.56 26.07
C GLY A 66 25.70 -16.40 25.09
N ASP A 67 26.94 -16.17 24.68
CA ASP A 67 27.29 -15.12 23.72
C ASP A 67 26.65 -15.39 22.35
N LEU A 68 26.65 -16.66 21.92
CA LEU A 68 26.02 -17.07 20.66
C LEU A 68 24.51 -16.80 20.67
N VAL A 69 23.83 -17.12 21.77
CA VAL A 69 22.39 -16.85 21.93
C VAL A 69 22.12 -15.34 21.94
N ALA A 70 22.93 -14.55 22.66
CA ALA A 70 22.81 -13.10 22.70
C ALA A 70 22.99 -12.48 21.30
N TYR A 71 23.98 -12.94 20.53
CA TYR A 71 24.20 -12.49 19.16
C TYR A 71 23.01 -12.80 18.25
N MET A 72 22.43 -14.00 18.31
CA MET A 72 21.23 -14.31 17.53
C MET A 72 20.06 -13.38 17.88
N LEU A 73 19.87 -13.09 19.17
CA LEU A 73 18.82 -12.18 19.63
C LEU A 73 19.05 -10.76 19.08
N TYR A 74 20.29 -10.25 19.12
CA TYR A 74 20.61 -8.94 18.57
C TYR A 74 20.38 -8.85 17.07
N VAL A 75 20.82 -9.86 16.31
CA VAL A 75 20.62 -9.90 14.85
C VAL A 75 19.13 -9.96 14.49
N SER A 76 18.36 -10.83 15.15
CA SER A 76 16.92 -10.94 14.93
C SER A 76 16.17 -9.64 15.25
N THR A 77 16.51 -9.00 16.38
CA THR A 77 15.95 -7.70 16.78
C THR A 77 16.29 -6.59 15.79
N LEU A 78 17.54 -6.57 15.30
CA LEU A 78 17.98 -5.59 14.32
C LEU A 78 17.21 -5.71 13.01
N ILE A 79 17.05 -6.92 12.47
CA ILE A 79 16.26 -7.15 11.26
C ILE A 79 14.81 -6.73 11.45
N ALA A 80 14.19 -7.11 12.58
CA ALA A 80 12.82 -6.73 12.87
C ALA A 80 12.66 -5.20 12.90
N THR A 81 13.63 -4.50 13.47
CA THR A 81 13.64 -3.03 13.52
C THR A 81 13.78 -2.42 12.12
N ILE A 82 14.67 -2.95 11.28
CA ILE A 82 14.85 -2.51 9.89
C ILE A 82 13.54 -2.70 9.10
N ARG A 83 12.88 -3.84 9.23
CA ARG A 83 11.58 -4.10 8.57
C ARG A 83 10.53 -3.09 8.97
N ARG A 84 10.44 -2.78 10.26
CA ARG A 84 9.49 -1.78 10.76
C ARG A 84 9.72 -0.40 10.14
N ILE A 85 10.97 -0.01 9.91
CA ILE A 85 11.30 1.24 9.23
C ILE A 85 10.87 1.21 7.76
N ILE A 86 11.08 0.09 7.06
CA ILE A 86 10.66 -0.08 5.66
C ILE A 86 9.13 0.01 5.54
N GLU A 87 8.40 -0.74 6.38
CA GLU A 87 6.93 -0.73 6.40
C GLU A 87 6.38 0.67 6.72
N PHE A 88 7.00 1.36 7.68
CA PHE A 88 6.67 2.74 8.00
C PHE A 88 6.91 3.67 6.81
N ALA A 89 8.05 3.56 6.12
CA ALA A 89 8.34 4.39 4.96
C ALA A 89 7.32 4.19 3.83
N GLU A 90 6.93 2.94 3.55
CA GLU A 90 5.88 2.65 2.58
C GLU A 90 4.51 3.21 2.99
N GLN A 91 4.14 3.06 4.26
CA GLN A 91 2.89 3.61 4.80
C GLN A 91 2.90 5.14 4.73
N PHE A 92 4.02 5.76 5.07
CA PHE A 92 4.21 7.20 5.01
C PHE A 92 4.06 7.72 3.57
N GLN A 93 4.69 7.07 2.59
CA GLN A 93 4.54 7.42 1.17
C GLN A 93 3.09 7.33 0.70
N ARG A 94 2.38 6.24 1.03
CA ARG A 94 0.95 6.10 0.70
C ARG A 94 0.10 7.17 1.39
N GLY A 95 0.41 7.50 2.63
CA GLY A 95 -0.26 8.55 3.39
C GLY A 95 -0.08 9.93 2.76
N MET A 96 1.12 10.25 2.27
CA MET A 96 1.43 11.53 1.64
C MET A 96 0.57 11.78 0.40
N THR A 97 0.35 10.78 -0.46
CA THR A 97 -0.58 10.89 -1.60
C THR A 97 -2.02 11.16 -1.16
N GLY A 98 -2.44 10.60 -0.01
CA GLY A 98 -3.75 10.88 0.58
C GLY A 98 -3.88 12.33 1.05
N ILE A 99 -2.83 12.84 1.72
CA ILE A 99 -2.76 14.24 2.17
C ILE A 99 -2.80 15.19 0.97
N GLU A 100 -2.05 14.90 -0.10
CA GLU A 100 -2.04 15.71 -1.31
C GLU A 100 -3.44 15.83 -1.92
N ARG A 101 -4.17 14.72 -2.05
CA ARG A 101 -5.56 14.73 -2.54
C ARG A 101 -6.51 15.47 -1.60
N PHE A 102 -6.31 15.34 -0.29
CA PHE A 102 -7.12 16.08 0.68
C PHE A 102 -6.92 17.58 0.52
N LEU A 103 -5.68 18.04 0.39
CA LEU A 103 -5.38 19.46 0.14
C LEU A 103 -5.97 19.93 -1.18
N GLN A 104 -5.88 19.13 -2.25
CA GLN A 104 -6.52 19.45 -3.54
C GLN A 104 -8.04 19.67 -3.43
N ILE A 105 -8.72 18.95 -2.53
CA ILE A 105 -10.17 19.11 -2.31
C ILE A 105 -10.46 20.35 -1.46
N VAL A 106 -9.67 20.58 -0.40
CA VAL A 106 -9.88 21.69 0.53
C VAL A 106 -9.55 23.03 -0.13
N ASP A 107 -8.50 23.08 -0.94
CA ASP A 107 -8.05 24.27 -1.66
C ASP A 107 -8.71 24.40 -3.04
N ALA A 108 -9.71 23.57 -3.36
CA ALA A 108 -10.45 23.69 -4.61
C ALA A 108 -11.24 25.01 -4.64
N ASP A 109 -11.07 25.78 -5.71
CA ASP A 109 -11.85 27.00 -5.92
C ASP A 109 -13.34 26.67 -6.05
N ILE A 110 -14.17 27.48 -5.39
CA ILE A 110 -15.62 27.37 -5.49
C ILE A 110 -16.06 28.04 -6.79
N GLU A 111 -16.47 27.24 -7.78
CA GLU A 111 -16.92 27.77 -9.09
C GLU A 111 -18.24 28.54 -9.01
N ILE A 112 -19.10 28.23 -8.03
CA ILE A 112 -20.41 28.86 -7.84
C ILE A 112 -20.47 29.44 -6.44
N PHE A 113 -20.37 30.75 -6.36
CA PHE A 113 -20.54 31.51 -5.12
C PHE A 113 -21.65 32.54 -5.29
N ASP A 114 -22.33 32.85 -4.19
CA ASP A 114 -23.28 33.96 -4.16
C ASP A 114 -22.52 35.28 -4.17
N GLU A 115 -22.95 36.22 -5.02
CA GLU A 115 -22.47 37.60 -4.97
C GLU A 115 -22.76 38.22 -3.60
N PRO A 116 -21.96 39.21 -3.12
CA PRO A 116 -22.13 39.81 -1.79
C PRO A 116 -23.55 40.33 -1.50
N ASP A 117 -24.25 40.74 -2.56
CA ASP A 117 -25.61 41.29 -2.52
C ASP A 117 -26.65 40.30 -3.07
N ALA A 118 -26.32 39.01 -3.19
CA ALA A 118 -27.26 37.99 -3.66
C ALA A 118 -28.49 37.94 -2.76
N VAL A 119 -29.67 38.05 -3.38
CA VAL A 119 -30.95 38.01 -2.69
C VAL A 119 -31.51 36.60 -2.71
N GLU A 120 -32.05 36.18 -1.57
CA GLU A 120 -32.69 34.87 -1.41
C GLU A 120 -33.96 34.79 -2.28
N LEU A 121 -34.03 33.77 -3.17
CA LEU A 121 -35.19 33.56 -4.04
C LEU A 121 -36.39 33.06 -3.23
N LYS A 122 -37.46 33.86 -3.16
CA LYS A 122 -38.71 33.53 -2.43
C LYS A 122 -39.89 33.48 -3.39
N ASP A 123 -40.67 32.39 -3.31
CA ASP A 123 -41.91 32.13 -4.07
C ASP A 123 -41.76 32.23 -5.61
N PRO A 124 -40.93 31.38 -6.25
CA PRO A 124 -40.72 31.42 -7.69
C PRO A 124 -41.97 30.96 -8.46
N LYS A 125 -42.39 31.77 -9.45
CA LYS A 125 -43.55 31.47 -10.32
C LYS A 125 -43.25 30.45 -11.44
N GLY A 126 -42.02 29.97 -11.54
CA GLY A 126 -41.63 28.93 -12.51
C GLY A 126 -41.41 29.43 -13.95
N GLU A 127 -41.27 30.72 -14.18
CA GLU A 127 -40.86 31.26 -15.48
C GLU A 127 -39.34 31.09 -15.66
N ILE A 128 -38.94 30.35 -16.70
CA ILE A 128 -37.53 30.04 -17.02
C ILE A 128 -37.22 30.62 -18.40
N SER A 129 -36.16 31.42 -18.49
CA SER A 129 -35.59 31.92 -19.74
C SER A 129 -34.11 31.55 -19.81
N PHE A 130 -33.61 31.26 -21.02
CA PHE A 130 -32.21 30.94 -21.30
C PHE A 130 -31.53 32.08 -22.04
#